data_AF-A0A917VXU3-F1
#
_entry.id   AF-A0A917VXU3-F1
#
_cell.length_a   1.000
_cell.length_b   1.000
_cell.length_c   1.000
_cell.angle_alpha   90.00
_cell.angle_beta   90.00
_cell.angle_gamma   90.00
#
_symmetry.space_group_name_H-M   'P 1'
#
loop_
_entity.id
_entity.type
_entity.pdbx_description
1 polymer ?
#
loop_
_entity_poly.entity_id
_entity_poly.type
_entity_poly.pdbx_seq_one_letter_code
_entity_poly.pdbx_strand_id
1 'polypeptide(L)'
;MHVGPSVAHEGGCFFISTAPEFDTRPGRVRDALASARRDWHTLYTTIVTEAQQLGEIRPEIDPADLSFELDALARIAAEDAALLDDNPRYDRARRIIANRLHQVATDTTTLDHNPH
;
A
#
# COMPACT_ATOMS: atom_id res chain seq x y z
N MET A 1 -42.83 -27.43 -10.42
CA MET A 1 -41.46 -27.65 -9.88
C MET A 1 -40.97 -26.32 -9.35
N HIS A 2 -41.00 -26.19 -8.03
CA HIS A 2 -40.68 -24.97 -7.29
C HIS A 2 -39.24 -25.11 -6.79
N VAL A 3 -38.36 -24.17 -7.15
CA VAL A 3 -37.05 -24.02 -6.53
C VAL A 3 -36.94 -22.54 -6.16
N GLY A 4 -37.08 -22.27 -4.86
CA GLY A 4 -36.87 -20.94 -4.30
C GLY A 4 -35.38 -20.59 -4.27
N PRO A 5 -35.02 -19.30 -4.20
CA PRO A 5 -33.63 -18.90 -4.09
C PRO A 5 -33.09 -19.27 -2.70
N SER A 6 -32.03 -20.07 -2.72
CA SER A 6 -31.14 -20.34 -1.60
C SER A 6 -30.52 -19.05 -1.07
N VAL A 7 -30.59 -18.86 0.23
CA VAL A 7 -29.85 -17.82 0.97
C VAL A 7 -28.34 -18.09 0.84
N ALA A 8 -27.67 -17.33 -0.02
CA ALA A 8 -26.23 -17.17 0.07
C ALA A 8 -25.97 -15.97 0.98
N HIS A 9 -25.21 -16.19 2.04
CA HIS A 9 -24.79 -15.14 2.96
C HIS A 9 -23.81 -14.23 2.22
N GLU A 10 -24.29 -13.16 1.60
CA GLU A 10 -23.44 -12.07 1.14
C GLU A 10 -23.14 -11.15 2.31
N GLY A 11 -22.38 -11.70 3.26
CA GLY A 11 -21.56 -10.90 4.16
C GLY A 11 -20.48 -10.22 3.33
N GLY A 12 -20.88 -9.18 2.58
CA GLY A 12 -19.96 -8.16 2.13
C GLY A 12 -19.18 -7.69 3.36
N CYS A 13 -17.86 -7.55 3.20
CA CYS A 13 -16.95 -7.20 4.26
C CYS A 13 -17.54 -6.02 5.06
N PHE A 14 -18.02 -6.26 6.28
CA PHE A 14 -18.60 -5.24 7.18
C PHE A 14 -17.67 -4.01 7.32
N PHE A 15 -16.37 -4.22 7.11
CA PHE A 15 -15.32 -3.22 7.21
C PHE A 15 -15.17 -2.31 5.98
N ILE A 16 -15.77 -2.65 4.84
CA ILE A 16 -15.62 -1.88 3.59
C ILE A 16 -16.72 -0.83 3.40
N SER A 17 -17.90 -1.00 4.01
CA SER A 17 -19.01 -0.05 3.86
C SER A 17 -19.04 1.10 4.89
N THR A 18 -18.08 1.19 5.81
CA THR A 18 -18.12 2.18 6.91
C THR A 18 -16.87 3.06 7.02
N ALA A 19 -16.02 3.14 5.99
CA ALA A 19 -14.79 3.94 6.05
C ALA A 19 -15.03 5.45 6.38
N PRO A 20 -16.11 6.12 5.92
CA PRO A 20 -16.33 7.53 6.25
C PRO A 20 -16.85 7.79 7.68
N GLU A 21 -17.51 6.81 8.31
CA GLU A 21 -18.22 7.00 9.59
C GLU A 21 -17.35 6.74 10.82
N PHE A 22 -16.18 6.11 10.65
CA PHE A 22 -15.22 5.84 11.74
C PHE A 22 -14.02 6.79 11.77
N ASP A 23 -13.78 7.57 10.72
CA ASP A 23 -12.60 8.46 10.64
C ASP A 23 -12.72 9.69 11.57
N THR A 24 -13.95 10.02 12.02
CA THR A 24 -14.26 11.24 12.79
C THR A 24 -14.52 11.04 14.27
N ARG A 25 -14.51 9.80 14.80
CA ARG A 25 -14.76 9.52 16.23
C ARG A 25 -13.51 8.98 16.94
N PRO A 26 -13.02 9.62 18.02
CA PRO A 26 -11.98 9.04 18.86
C PRO A 26 -12.42 7.65 19.36
N GLY A 27 -11.53 6.65 19.31
CA GLY A 27 -11.84 5.30 19.79
C GLY A 27 -10.85 4.24 19.34
N ARG A 28 -10.92 3.06 19.98
CA ARG A 28 -9.98 1.93 19.82
C ARG A 28 -9.66 1.54 18.36
N VAL A 29 -10.62 1.70 17.45
CA VAL A 29 -10.45 1.34 16.03
C VAL A 29 -9.54 2.34 15.33
N ARG A 30 -9.76 3.64 15.55
CA ARG A 30 -8.88 4.70 15.03
C ARG A 30 -7.47 4.56 15.58
N ASP A 31 -7.33 4.29 16.87
CA ASP A 31 -6.02 4.14 17.51
C ASP A 31 -5.26 2.92 16.97
N ALA A 32 -5.93 1.79 16.77
CA ALA A 32 -5.35 0.61 16.16
C ALA A 32 -4.91 0.87 14.71
N LEU A 33 -5.75 1.55 13.92
CA LEU A 33 -5.41 1.93 12.54
C LEU A 33 -4.22 2.89 12.50
N ALA A 34 -4.18 3.88 13.40
CA ALA A 34 -3.07 4.81 13.51
C ALA A 34 -1.78 4.12 13.95
N SER A 35 -1.85 3.13 14.85
CA SER A 35 -0.70 2.30 15.23
C SER A 35 -0.19 1.52 14.03
N ALA A 36 -1.05 0.75 13.36
CA ALA A 36 -0.68 -0.03 12.19
C ALA A 36 -0.05 0.85 11.08
N ARG A 37 -0.60 2.05 10.86
CA ARG A 37 -0.03 3.02 9.92
C ARG A 37 1.38 3.46 10.30
N ARG A 38 1.64 3.73 11.59
CA ARG A 38 2.97 4.11 12.08
C ARG A 38 3.95 2.94 11.95
N ASP A 39 3.53 1.74 12.31
CA ASP A 39 4.35 0.53 12.22
C ASP A 39 4.78 0.26 10.77
N TRP A 40 3.86 0.45 9.82
CA TRP A 40 4.18 0.42 8.39
C TRP A 40 5.19 1.48 8.01
N HIS A 41 4.95 2.74 8.33
CA HIS A 41 5.91 3.80 8.04
C HIS A 41 7.32 3.51 8.60
N THR A 42 7.40 3.03 9.84
CA THR A 42 8.68 2.63 10.45
C THR A 42 9.35 1.53 9.65
N LEU A 43 8.63 0.47 9.25
CA LEU A 43 9.20 -0.59 8.44
C LEU A 43 9.77 -0.07 7.12
N TYR A 44 8.99 0.69 6.35
CA TYR A 44 9.44 1.24 5.06
C TYR A 44 10.69 2.11 5.24
N THR A 45 10.71 2.97 6.26
CA THR A 45 11.85 3.86 6.52
C THR A 45 13.09 3.07 6.92
N THR A 46 12.95 2.01 7.72
CA THR A 46 14.04 1.11 8.06
C THR A 46 14.61 0.43 6.80
N ILE A 47 13.75 -0.15 5.95
CA ILE A 47 14.19 -0.82 4.72
C ILE A 47 14.92 0.14 3.78
N VAL A 48 14.39 1.36 3.58
CA VAL A 48 15.04 2.37 2.72
C VAL A 48 16.39 2.78 3.30
N THR A 49 16.49 2.93 4.62
CA THR A 49 17.76 3.25 5.30
C THR A 49 18.78 2.12 5.14
N GLU A 50 18.36 0.87 5.26
CA GLU A 50 19.22 -0.29 5.02
C GLU A 50 19.71 -0.34 3.57
N ALA A 51 18.82 -0.11 2.59
CA ALA A 51 19.18 -0.04 1.18
C ALA A 51 20.20 1.08 0.89
N GLN A 52 20.13 2.22 1.59
CA GLN A 52 21.16 3.26 1.51
C GLN A 52 22.50 2.80 2.09
N GLN A 53 22.49 2.09 3.22
CA GLN A 53 23.72 1.55 3.83
C GLN A 53 24.40 0.51 2.93
N LEU A 54 23.61 -0.27 2.18
CA LEU A 54 24.10 -1.19 1.16
C LEU A 54 24.53 -0.49 -0.14
N GLY A 55 24.30 0.82 -0.24
CA GLY A 55 24.63 1.60 -1.42
C GLY A 55 23.74 1.29 -2.61
N GLU A 56 22.50 0.83 -2.39
CA GLU A 56 21.48 0.54 -3.42
C GLU A 56 20.60 1.76 -3.72
N ILE A 57 20.34 2.60 -2.72
CA ILE A 57 19.61 3.87 -2.83
C ILE A 57 20.57 5.02 -2.57
N ARG A 58 20.41 6.10 -3.35
CA ARG A 58 21.23 7.30 -3.22
C ARG A 58 21.12 7.94 -1.82
N PRO A 59 22.24 8.37 -1.21
CA PRO A 59 22.25 8.89 0.16
C PRO A 59 21.59 10.27 0.29
N GLU A 60 21.35 11.00 -0.81
CA GLU A 60 20.67 12.30 -0.78
C GLU A 60 19.14 12.19 -0.64
N ILE A 61 18.59 10.97 -0.75
CA ILE A 61 17.15 10.73 -0.63
C ILE A 61 16.79 10.63 0.86
N ASP A 62 15.80 11.40 1.30
CA ASP A 62 15.26 11.22 2.66
C ASP A 62 14.46 9.90 2.72
N PRO A 63 14.84 8.95 3.60
CA PRO A 63 14.13 7.69 3.75
C PRO A 63 12.66 7.85 4.12
N ALA A 64 12.31 8.87 4.91
CA ALA A 64 10.93 9.11 5.33
C ALA A 64 10.07 9.57 4.14
N ASP A 65 10.60 10.45 3.28
CA ASP A 65 9.90 10.95 2.09
C ASP A 65 9.66 9.83 1.07
N LEU A 66 10.69 9.02 0.78
CA LEU A 66 10.53 7.89 -0.14
C LEU A 66 9.52 6.88 0.42
N SER A 67 9.59 6.57 1.72
CA SER A 67 8.63 5.67 2.36
C SER A 67 7.19 6.18 2.26
N PHE A 68 6.98 7.47 2.50
CA PHE A 68 5.67 8.11 2.36
C PHE A 68 5.14 8.03 0.94
N GLU A 69 5.98 8.32 -0.06
CA GLU A 69 5.60 8.26 -1.47
C GLU A 69 5.15 6.84 -1.89
N LEU A 70 5.91 5.82 -1.48
CA LEU A 70 5.60 4.43 -1.79
C LEU A 70 4.31 3.94 -1.12
N ASP A 71 4.12 4.24 0.18
CA ASP A 71 2.89 3.89 0.90
C ASP A 71 1.67 4.61 0.32
N ALA A 72 1.78 5.89 0.00
CA ALA A 72 0.68 6.67 -0.59
C ALA A 72 0.20 6.08 -1.91
N LEU A 73 1.13 5.69 -2.80
CA LEU A 73 0.83 5.07 -4.09
C LEU A 73 0.19 3.69 -3.93
N ALA A 74 0.69 2.86 -3.02
CA ALA A 74 0.13 1.54 -2.76
C ALA A 74 -1.29 1.65 -2.19
N ARG A 75 -1.50 2.58 -1.24
CA ARG A 75 -2.80 2.81 -0.61
C ARG A 75 -3.84 3.33 -1.57
N ILE A 76 -3.54 4.36 -2.38
CA ILE A 76 -4.52 4.90 -3.31
C ILE A 76 -4.93 3.87 -4.37
N ALA A 77 -4.00 3.00 -4.79
CA ALA A 77 -4.32 1.93 -5.71
C ALA A 77 -5.22 0.87 -5.06
N ALA A 78 -4.99 0.52 -3.79
CA ALA A 78 -5.87 -0.38 -3.06
C ALA A 78 -7.27 0.20 -2.84
N GLU A 79 -7.35 1.49 -2.49
CA GLU A 79 -8.60 2.23 -2.31
C GLU A 79 -9.40 2.30 -3.62
N ASP A 80 -8.78 2.73 -4.72
CA ASP A 80 -9.40 2.79 -6.05
C ASP A 80 -9.83 1.41 -6.54
N ALA A 81 -8.96 0.39 -6.42
CA ALA A 81 -9.27 -0.97 -6.87
C ALA A 81 -10.47 -1.55 -6.13
N ALA A 82 -10.55 -1.36 -4.81
CA ALA A 82 -11.66 -1.85 -4.00
C ALA A 82 -12.96 -1.08 -4.26
N LEU A 83 -12.89 0.24 -4.47
CA LEU A 83 -14.06 1.09 -4.69
C LEU A 83 -14.62 0.96 -6.11
N LEU A 84 -13.75 0.85 -7.11
CA LEU A 84 -14.11 0.86 -8.54
C LEU A 84 -14.13 -0.54 -9.18
N ASP A 85 -13.79 -1.58 -8.43
CA ASP A 85 -13.59 -2.95 -8.93
C ASP A 85 -12.55 -3.01 -10.10
N ASP A 86 -11.51 -2.16 -10.00
CA ASP A 86 -10.52 -1.91 -11.06
C ASP A 86 -9.14 -2.45 -10.65
N ASN A 87 -8.96 -3.79 -10.74
CA ASN A 87 -7.69 -4.46 -10.45
C ASN A 87 -6.46 -3.92 -11.19
N PRO A 88 -6.55 -3.45 -12.46
CA PRO A 88 -5.46 -2.76 -13.16
C PRO A 88 -4.82 -1.57 -12.42
N ARG A 89 -5.47 -1.02 -11.38
CA ARG A 89 -4.89 0.01 -10.50
C ARG A 89 -3.63 -0.46 -9.77
N TYR A 90 -3.57 -1.73 -9.38
CA TYR A 90 -2.36 -2.29 -8.77
C TYR A 90 -1.19 -2.30 -9.75
N ASP A 91 -1.42 -2.66 -11.01
CA ASP A 91 -0.35 -2.69 -12.02
C ASP A 91 0.15 -1.28 -12.34
N ARG A 92 -0.76 -0.29 -12.34
CA ARG A 92 -0.37 1.12 -12.44
C ARG A 92 0.53 1.53 -11.27
N ALA A 93 0.17 1.22 -10.03
CA ALA A 93 0.99 1.55 -8.87
C ALA A 93 2.35 0.85 -8.90
N ARG A 94 2.39 -0.45 -9.21
CA ARG A 94 3.63 -1.21 -9.37
C ARG A 94 4.59 -0.55 -10.36
N ARG A 95 4.09 -0.16 -11.54
CA ARG A 95 4.90 0.52 -12.55
C ARG A 95 5.43 1.87 -12.08
N ILE A 96 4.61 2.67 -11.39
CA ILE A 96 5.03 3.99 -10.88
C ILE A 96 6.09 3.80 -9.79
N ILE A 97 5.86 2.88 -8.85
CA ILE A 97 6.79 2.54 -7.78
C ILE A 97 8.12 2.05 -8.35
N ALA A 98 8.10 1.12 -9.30
CA ALA A 98 9.31 0.60 -9.94
C ALA A 98 10.11 1.73 -10.62
N ASN A 99 9.44 2.58 -11.40
CA ASN A 99 10.08 3.75 -12.02
C ASN A 99 10.70 4.69 -10.97
N ARG A 100 10.00 4.92 -9.87
CA ARG A 100 10.51 5.76 -8.78
C ARG A 100 11.74 5.15 -8.12
N LEU A 101 11.73 3.84 -7.87
CA LEU A 101 12.87 3.10 -7.33
C LEU A 101 14.07 3.16 -8.28
N HIS A 102 13.88 2.94 -9.58
CA HIS A 102 14.95 3.11 -10.58
C HIS A 102 15.52 4.53 -10.58
N GLN A 103 14.65 5.54 -10.42
CA GLN A 103 15.11 6.91 -10.34
C GLN A 103 15.92 7.21 -9.09
N VAL A 104 15.76 6.49 -7.98
CA VAL A 104 16.49 6.73 -6.72
C VAL A 104 17.64 5.76 -6.48
N ALA A 105 17.74 4.69 -7.27
CA ALA A 105 18.83 3.73 -7.19
C ALA A 105 20.19 4.36 -7.53
N THR A 106 21.26 3.79 -6.97
CA THR A 106 22.67 4.07 -7.30
C THR A 106 23.10 3.32 -8.55
N ASP A 107 22.67 2.06 -8.69
CA ASP A 107 22.86 1.19 -9.85
C ASP A 107 21.51 0.72 -10.38
N THR A 108 21.17 1.08 -11.62
CA THR A 108 19.85 0.75 -12.20
C THR A 108 19.67 -0.75 -12.48
N THR A 109 20.76 -1.52 -12.50
CA THR A 109 20.80 -2.96 -12.79
C THR A 109 20.37 -3.84 -11.61
N THR A 110 20.37 -3.34 -10.37
CA THR A 110 20.01 -4.13 -9.18
C THR A 110 18.49 -4.35 -9.05
N LEU A 111 17.67 -3.47 -9.63
CA LEU A 111 16.21 -3.56 -9.59
C LEU A 111 15.61 -4.47 -10.69
N ASP A 112 16.41 -4.87 -11.69
CA ASP A 112 15.99 -5.80 -12.76
C ASP A 112 15.94 -7.27 -12.30
N HIS A 113 16.24 -7.54 -11.03
CA HIS A 113 15.93 -8.80 -10.38
C HIS A 113 14.40 -8.94 -10.31
N ASN A 114 13.83 -9.67 -11.27
CA ASN A 114 12.50 -10.25 -11.18
C ASN A 114 12.66 -11.77 -11.00
N PRO A 115 12.38 -12.36 -9.83
CA PRO A 115 12.18 -13.80 -9.78
C PRO A 115 10.76 -14.08 -10.28
N HIS A 116 10.68 -14.87 -11.35
CA HIS A 116 9.45 -15.33 -12.01
C HIS A 116 8.28 -15.65 -11.07
#